data_AF-A0A175A1E8-F1
#
_entry.id   AF-A0A175A1E8-F1
#
_cell.length_a   1.000
_cell.length_b   1.000
_cell.length_c   1.000
_cell.angle_alpha   90.00
_cell.angle_beta   90.00
_cell.angle_gamma   90.00
#
_symmetry.space_group_name_H-M   'P 1'
#
loop_
_entity.id
_entity.type
_entity.pdbx_description
1 polymer ?
#
loop_
_entity_poly.entity_id
_entity_poly.type
_entity_poly.pdbx_seq_one_letter_code
_entity_poly.pdbx_strand_id
1 'polypeptide(L)'
;MQVNVNIKNIGNGFANTLVVHTGANSGGLAFNNVIAVGESIDLFFMVDEDELKEGLHFGIQYIDSMRNEYIQEYDMKKEYSSIKIECGYPGFLEQF
;
A
#
# COMPACT_ATOMS: atom_id res chain seq x y z
N MET A 1 -0.26 8.16 14.97
CA MET A 1 -1.35 8.77 14.16
C MET A 1 -2.04 7.69 13.35
N GLN A 2 -3.38 7.76 13.18
CA GLN A 2 -4.11 6.86 12.29
C GLN A 2 -4.19 7.46 10.87
N VAL A 3 -3.83 6.68 9.86
CA VAL A 3 -3.91 7.05 8.44
C VAL A 3 -4.84 6.06 7.75
N ASN A 4 -6.01 6.52 7.32
CA ASN A 4 -6.97 5.68 6.59
C ASN A 4 -6.48 5.49 5.15
N VAL A 5 -6.56 4.26 4.65
CA VAL A 5 -6.13 3.88 3.31
C VAL A 5 -7.21 3.03 2.64
N ASN A 6 -7.40 3.25 1.34
CA ASN A 6 -8.24 2.40 0.50
C ASN A 6 -7.32 1.66 -0.48
N ILE A 7 -7.38 0.34 -0.48
CA ILE A 7 -6.61 -0.50 -1.40
C ILE A 7 -7.59 -1.08 -2.41
N LYS A 8 -7.39 -0.77 -3.69
CA LYS A 8 -8.21 -1.27 -4.80
C LYS A 8 -7.41 -2.24 -5.65
N ASN A 9 -7.98 -3.41 -5.93
CA ASN A 9 -7.41 -4.34 -6.89
C ASN A 9 -7.74 -3.89 -8.33
N ILE A 10 -6.71 -3.40 -9.03
CA ILE A 10 -6.80 -2.96 -10.44
C ILE A 10 -6.24 -4.00 -11.44
N GLY A 11 -5.79 -5.17 -10.95
CA GLY A 11 -5.20 -6.22 -11.77
C GLY A 11 -6.24 -7.19 -12.37
N ASN A 12 -5.74 -8.19 -13.08
CA ASN A 12 -6.55 -9.27 -13.66
C ASN A 12 -6.42 -10.54 -12.81
N GLY A 13 -7.10 -10.58 -11.67
CA GLY A 13 -7.12 -11.73 -10.74
C GLY A 13 -7.52 -11.32 -9.32
N PHE A 14 -7.72 -12.27 -8.42
CA PHE A 14 -7.88 -11.99 -6.99
C PHE A 14 -6.50 -11.95 -6.30
N ALA A 15 -6.34 -11.07 -5.32
CA ALA A 15 -5.16 -11.01 -4.46
C ALA A 15 -5.49 -11.64 -3.10
N ASN A 16 -4.73 -12.63 -2.63
CA ASN A 16 -5.12 -13.44 -1.45
C ASN A 16 -4.58 -12.99 -0.09
N THR A 17 -3.42 -12.35 -0.08
CA THR A 17 -2.70 -12.00 1.14
C THR A 17 -2.07 -10.63 0.93
N LEU A 18 -2.29 -9.71 1.86
CA LEU A 18 -1.67 -8.39 1.89
C LEU A 18 -0.61 -8.42 3.01
N VAL A 19 0.67 -8.44 2.71
CA VAL A 19 1.71 -8.24 3.73
C VAL A 19 2.20 -6.81 3.67
N VAL A 20 2.09 -6.09 4.78
CA VAL A 20 2.61 -4.72 4.89
C VAL A 20 4.00 -4.79 5.52
N HIS A 21 5.01 -4.52 4.71
CA HIS A 21 6.41 -4.47 5.13
C HIS A 21 6.73 -3.06 5.60
N THR A 22 6.88 -2.88 6.91
CA THR A 22 7.18 -1.56 7.52
C THR A 22 8.66 -1.36 7.83
N GLY A 23 9.53 -2.33 7.48
CA GLY A 23 10.95 -2.32 7.83
C GLY A 23 11.26 -2.61 9.31
N ALA A 24 10.25 -2.66 10.20
CA ALA A 24 10.43 -2.92 11.63
C ALA A 24 10.67 -4.40 11.98
N ASN A 25 10.36 -5.32 11.07
CA ASN A 25 10.58 -6.76 11.23
C ASN A 25 10.80 -7.44 9.86
N SER A 26 11.54 -8.54 9.84
CA SER A 26 11.92 -9.27 8.62
C SER A 26 10.76 -9.97 7.88
N GLY A 27 9.54 -9.91 8.42
CA GLY A 27 8.34 -10.55 7.86
C GLY A 27 7.13 -9.64 7.68
N GLY A 28 7.24 -8.35 8.01
CA GLY A 28 6.12 -7.40 7.96
C GLY A 28 4.99 -7.71 8.95
N LEU A 29 3.87 -7.01 8.78
CA LEU A 29 2.58 -7.35 9.35
C LEU A 29 1.71 -8.00 8.27
N ALA A 30 1.40 -9.28 8.45
CA ALA A 30 0.57 -10.02 7.50
C ALA A 30 -0.92 -9.82 7.78
N PHE A 31 -1.64 -9.33 6.77
CA PHE A 31 -3.08 -9.20 6.76
C PHE A 31 -3.66 -10.10 5.65
N ASN A 32 -4.33 -11.19 6.04
CA ASN A 32 -4.90 -12.14 5.08
C ASN A 32 -6.32 -11.71 4.73
N ASN A 33 -6.48 -11.11 3.54
CA ASN A 33 -7.79 -10.84 2.99
C ASN A 33 -7.74 -10.97 1.47
N VAL A 34 -8.82 -11.52 0.92
CA VAL A 34 -8.97 -11.69 -0.53
C VAL A 34 -9.65 -10.44 -1.08
N ILE A 35 -8.99 -9.74 -1.99
CA ILE A 35 -9.58 -8.59 -2.70
C ILE A 35 -9.82 -9.03 -4.15
N ALA A 36 -11.07 -9.20 -4.56
CA ALA A 36 -11.38 -9.59 -5.94
C ALA A 36 -11.14 -8.42 -6.91
N VAL A 37 -11.12 -8.72 -8.22
CA VAL A 37 -10.92 -7.71 -9.26
C VAL A 37 -11.96 -6.60 -9.14
N GLY A 38 -11.49 -5.34 -9.10
CA GLY A 38 -12.36 -4.17 -9.01
C GLY A 38 -12.89 -3.89 -7.62
N GLU A 39 -12.69 -4.78 -6.65
CA GLU A 39 -13.02 -4.54 -5.26
C GLU A 39 -11.98 -3.66 -4.58
N SER A 40 -12.44 -2.98 -3.52
CA SER A 40 -11.62 -2.19 -2.63
C SER A 40 -11.79 -2.67 -1.19
N ILE A 41 -10.76 -2.47 -0.39
CA ILE A 41 -10.84 -2.61 1.06
C ILE A 41 -10.38 -1.32 1.73
N ASP A 42 -11.14 -0.90 2.75
CA ASP A 42 -10.77 0.20 3.62
C ASP A 42 -10.01 -0.35 4.84
N LEU A 43 -8.84 0.21 5.09
CA LEU A 43 -7.95 -0.14 6.20
C LEU A 43 -7.37 1.13 6.81
N PHE A 44 -6.55 0.98 7.84
CA PHE A 44 -5.76 2.07 8.38
C PHE A 44 -4.37 1.60 8.79
N PHE A 45 -3.41 2.51 8.73
CA PHE A 45 -2.08 2.33 9.29
C PHE A 45 -1.93 3.18 10.55
N MET A 46 -1.34 2.58 11.58
CA MET A 46 -0.87 3.30 12.75
C MET A 46 0.59 3.65 12.51
N VAL A 47 0.87 4.94 12.33
CA VAL A 47 2.21 5.45 12.01
C VAL A 47 2.68 6.42 13.08
N ASP A 48 3.98 6.45 13.35
CA ASP A 48 4.56 7.52 14.17
C ASP A 48 4.50 8.84 13.38
N GLU A 49 4.14 9.93 14.04
CA GLU A 49 4.01 11.22 13.36
C GLU A 49 5.37 11.81 12.95
N ASP A 50 6.43 11.51 13.69
CA ASP A 50 7.77 12.00 13.40
C ASP A 50 8.38 11.21 12.23
N GLU A 51 8.21 9.88 12.19
CA GLU A 51 8.60 9.06 11.02
C GLU A 51 7.85 9.51 9.75
N LEU A 52 6.57 9.85 9.87
CA LEU A 52 5.75 10.33 8.76
C LEU A 52 6.24 11.68 8.20
N LYS A 53 6.87 12.54 9.02
CA LYS A 53 7.46 13.81 8.56
C LYS A 53 8.76 13.58 7.79
N GLU A 54 9.57 12.60 8.19
CA GLU A 54 10.82 12.26 7.51
C GLU A 54 10.53 11.58 6.17
N GLY A 55 9.54 10.69 6.17
CA GLY A 55 9.14 9.86 5.04
C GLY A 55 9.25 8.40 5.44
N LEU A 56 8.14 7.66 5.32
CA LEU A 56 8.02 6.25 5.65
C LEU A 56 8.00 5.43 4.35
N HIS A 57 8.84 4.42 4.27
CA HIS A 57 8.80 3.42 3.19
C HIS A 57 8.03 2.20 3.66
N PHE A 58 7.10 1.72 2.84
CA PHE A 58 6.43 0.46 3.10
C PHE A 58 6.16 -0.32 1.82
N GLY A 59 6.20 -1.65 1.92
CA GLY A 59 5.86 -2.54 0.82
C GLY A 59 4.51 -3.20 1.06
N ILE A 60 3.70 -3.34 0.01
CA ILE A 60 2.55 -4.23 0.00
C ILE A 60 2.89 -5.44 -0.86
N GLN A 61 2.92 -6.61 -0.24
CA GLN A 61 3.03 -7.88 -0.95
C GLN A 61 1.64 -8.45 -1.22
N TYR A 62 1.44 -8.96 -2.43
CA TYR A 62 0.24 -9.71 -2.79
C TYR A 62 0.54 -10.94 -3.65
N ILE A 63 -0.33 -11.93 -3.51
CA ILE A 63 -0.27 -13.21 -4.23
C ILE A 63 -1.45 -13.27 -5.19
N ASP A 64 -1.18 -13.42 -6.48
CA ASP A 64 -2.22 -13.54 -7.50
C ASP A 64 -2.85 -14.95 -7.53
N SER A 65 -3.86 -15.13 -8.40
CA SER A 65 -4.55 -16.41 -8.59
C SER A 65 -3.64 -17.54 -9.13
N MET A 66 -2.50 -17.19 -9.73
CA MET A 66 -1.49 -18.11 -10.26
C MET A 66 -0.36 -18.38 -9.26
N ARG A 67 -0.46 -17.85 -8.02
CA ARG A 67 0.56 -17.91 -6.96
C ARG A 67 1.85 -17.16 -7.28
N ASN A 68 1.80 -16.20 -8.20
CA ASN A 68 2.90 -15.27 -8.36
C ASN A 68 2.85 -14.26 -7.22
N GLU A 69 4.03 -13.97 -6.66
CA GLU A 69 4.22 -12.96 -5.64
C GLU A 69 4.66 -11.64 -6.25
N TYR A 70 3.99 -10.57 -5.85
CA TYR A 70 4.33 -9.21 -6.23
C TYR A 70 4.52 -8.38 -4.98
N ILE A 71 5.52 -7.50 -5.00
CA ILE A 71 5.73 -6.50 -3.96
C ILE A 71 5.67 -5.14 -4.65
N GLN A 72 4.75 -4.30 -4.22
CA GLN A 72 4.71 -2.90 -4.60
C GLN A 72 5.20 -2.05 -3.44
N GLU A 73 6.21 -1.23 -3.70
CA GLU A 73 6.76 -0.30 -2.72
C GLU A 73 6.06 1.05 -2.80
N TYR A 74 5.94 1.70 -1.63
CA TYR A 74 5.25 2.95 -1.43
C TYR A 74 6.05 3.87 -0.50
N ASP A 75 5.97 5.15 -0.79
CA ASP A 75 6.47 6.26 0.01
C ASP A 75 5.29 6.99 0.64
N MET A 76 5.26 7.08 1.96
CA MET A 76 4.27 7.87 2.69
C MET A 76 4.94 9.05 3.40
N LYS A 77 4.46 10.27 3.14
CA LYS A 77 5.00 11.46 3.79
C LYS A 77 3.91 12.47 4.13
N LYS A 78 4.04 13.11 5.28
CA LYS A 78 3.22 14.27 5.64
C LYS A 78 3.81 15.52 5.00
N GLU A 79 3.03 16.16 4.13
CA GLU A 79 3.34 17.46 3.53
C GLU A 79 2.37 18.50 4.06
N TYR A 80 2.87 19.43 4.88
CA TYR A 80 2.05 20.46 5.53
C TYR A 80 0.88 19.84 6.33
N SER A 81 -0.35 19.97 5.81
CA SER A 81 -1.59 19.48 6.41
C SER A 81 -2.15 18.22 5.72
N SER A 82 -1.48 17.68 4.70
CA SER A 82 -1.90 16.48 3.98
C SER A 82 -0.88 15.34 4.10
N ILE A 83 -1.35 14.11 3.89
CA ILE A 83 -0.50 12.93 3.75
C ILE A 83 -0.52 12.55 2.28
N LYS A 84 0.66 12.39 1.69
CA LYS A 84 0.84 11.86 0.35
C LYS A 84 1.35 10.43 0.44
N ILE A 85 0.87 9.60 -0.48
CA ILE A 85 1.32 8.24 -0.70
C ILE A 85 1.67 8.12 -2.18
N GLU A 86 2.91 7.77 -2.49
CA GLU A 86 3.41 7.60 -3.85
C GLU A 86 3.94 6.17 -4.02
N CYS A 87 3.89 5.64 -5.24
CA CYS A 87 4.32 4.26 -5.54
C CYS A 87 5.17 4.15 -6.81
N GLY A 88 5.76 5.27 -7.25
CA GLY A 88 6.59 5.33 -8.45
C GLY A 88 5.84 5.08 -9.77
N TYR A 89 4.52 4.83 -9.75
CA TYR A 89 3.73 4.74 -10.98
C TYR A 89 3.74 6.09 -11.71
N PRO A 90 4.02 6.11 -13.03
CA PRO A 90 3.93 7.33 -13.81
C PRO A 90 2.51 7.89 -13.72
N GLY A 91 2.37 9.12 -13.23
CA GLY A 91 1.11 9.84 -13.33
C GLY A 91 0.75 9.98 -14.80
N PHE A 92 -0.45 9.54 -15.19
CA PHE A 92 -0.98 9.85 -16.51
C PHE A 92 -1.20 11.36 -16.58
N LEU A 93 -0.31 12.07 -17.28
CA LEU A 93 -0.55 13.45 -17.68
C LEU A 93 -1.57 13.38 -18.82
N GLU A 94 -2.80 13.84 -18.59
CA GLU A 94 -3.79 13.95 -19.66
C GLU A 94 -3.18 14.66 -20.88
N GLN A 95 -3.31 14.02 -22.04
CA GLN A 95 -2.93 14.64 -23.31
C GLN A 95 -4.11 15.54 -23.72
N PHE A 96 -3.95 16.86 -23.52
CA PHE A 96 -4.89 17.88 -24.00
C PHE A 96 -5.02 17.87 -25.53
#